data_AF-A0A919VWX7-F1
#
_entry.id   AF-A0A919VWX7-F1
#
_cell.length_a   1.000
_cell.length_b   1.000
_cell.length_c   1.000
_cell.angle_alpha   90.00
_cell.angle_beta   90.00
_cell.angle_gamma   90.00
#
_symmetry.space_group_name_H-M   'P 1'
#
loop_
_entity.id
_entity.type
_entity.pdbx_description
1 polymer ?
#
loop_
_entity_poly.entity_id
_entity_poly.type
_entity_poly.pdbx_seq_one_letter_code
_entity_poly.pdbx_strand_id
1 'polypeptide(L)'
;MLAADAPSVTDWMQGWGSLLGVLMSSVAVIFTGWLLRHEIRVRREEKADSDAAQARLIVGQISNWDGDEPNAKMSGPITRLQWELKNYSGAPIFDLRVTVADRWDSHTYGAAIESEDREWITCHPPIRCDPGTVFDPREVEVQIEFTDASGLRWARSVGESPKRVIFHPAEYNGLKRWLPFMRRESPGLDDNPPF
;
A
#
# COMPACT_ATOMS: atom_id res chain seq x y z
N MET A 1 -77.57 13.66 32.83
CA MET A 1 -77.12 14.74 31.93
C MET A 1 -75.60 14.81 32.05
N LEU A 2 -74.87 14.26 31.08
CA LEU A 2 -73.41 14.35 31.01
C LEU A 2 -73.09 15.60 30.19
N ALA A 3 -72.80 16.71 30.86
CA ALA A 3 -72.21 17.86 30.21
C ALA A 3 -70.76 17.50 29.88
N ALA A 4 -70.46 17.33 28.59
CA ALA A 4 -69.10 17.20 28.12
C ALA A 4 -68.45 18.58 28.24
N ASP A 5 -67.61 18.78 29.25
CA ASP A 5 -66.76 19.97 29.34
C ASP A 5 -65.94 20.07 28.05
N ALA A 6 -66.18 21.12 27.27
CA ALA A 6 -65.47 21.36 26.04
C ALA A 6 -63.98 21.62 26.36
N PRO A 7 -63.02 20.98 25.66
CA PRO A 7 -61.61 21.12 25.96
C PRO A 7 -61.17 22.57 25.85
N SER A 8 -60.45 23.06 26.87
CA SER A 8 -60.00 24.45 26.93
C SER A 8 -58.91 24.69 25.89
N VAL A 9 -58.84 25.91 25.34
CA VAL A 9 -57.80 26.32 24.37
C VAL A 9 -56.38 26.06 24.92
N THR A 10 -56.23 26.10 26.24
CA THR A 10 -54.98 25.84 26.97
C THR A 10 -54.48 24.39 26.83
N ASP A 11 -55.37 23.39 26.88
CA ASP A 11 -55.00 21.98 26.74
C ASP A 11 -54.49 21.66 25.33
N TRP A 12 -55.08 22.30 24.32
CA TRP A 12 -54.62 22.18 22.93
C TRP A 12 -53.25 22.81 22.72
N MET A 13 -53.00 23.97 23.32
CA MET A 13 -51.71 24.66 23.25
C MET A 13 -50.60 23.84 23.92
N GLN A 14 -50.90 23.19 25.04
CA GLN A 14 -49.95 22.29 25.73
C GLN A 14 -49.63 21.04 24.91
N GLY A 15 -50.60 20.49 24.17
CA GLY A 15 -50.40 19.37 23.25
C GLY A 15 -49.42 19.67 22.10
N TRP A 16 -49.45 20.89 21.55
CA TRP A 16 -48.48 21.28 20.51
C TRP A 16 -47.06 21.45 21.05
N GLY A 17 -46.92 21.96 22.27
CA GLY A 17 -45.62 22.10 22.92
C GLY A 17 -44.93 20.75 23.12
N SER A 18 -45.66 19.72 23.58
CA SER A 18 -45.10 18.38 23.76
C SER A 18 -44.77 17.69 22.43
N LEU A 19 -45.63 17.85 21.41
CA LEU A 19 -45.37 17.32 20.07
C LEU A 19 -44.11 17.94 19.45
N LEU A 20 -43.99 19.27 19.52
CA LEU A 20 -42.80 19.97 19.04
C LEU A 20 -41.54 19.56 19.82
N GLY A 21 -41.67 19.37 21.14
CA GLY A 21 -40.56 18.89 21.97
C GLY A 21 -40.07 17.50 21.56
N VAL A 22 -40.98 16.56 21.31
CA VAL A 22 -40.64 15.20 20.82
C VAL A 22 -40.01 15.27 19.43
N LEU A 23 -40.56 16.09 18.54
CA LEU A 23 -40.04 16.26 17.19
C LEU A 23 -38.62 16.83 17.21
N MET A 24 -38.39 17.91 17.97
CA MET A 24 -37.06 18.52 18.10
C MET A 24 -36.05 17.57 18.75
N SER A 25 -36.46 16.82 19.77
CA SER A 25 -35.59 15.81 20.40
C SER A 25 -35.22 14.70 19.42
N SER A 26 -36.17 14.23 18.61
CA SER A 26 -35.93 13.22 17.58
C SER A 26 -34.96 13.73 16.52
N VAL A 27 -35.15 14.97 16.06
CA VAL A 27 -34.25 15.63 15.11
C VAL A 27 -32.84 15.76 15.69
N ALA A 28 -32.72 16.19 16.95
CA ALA A 28 -31.43 16.31 17.63
C ALA A 28 -30.69 14.96 17.71
N VAL A 29 -31.38 13.86 18.01
CA VAL A 29 -30.79 12.52 18.03
C VAL A 29 -30.28 12.11 16.65
N ILE A 30 -31.05 12.39 15.59
CA ILE A 30 -30.64 12.09 14.21
C ILE A 30 -29.39 12.88 13.84
N PHE A 31 -29.37 14.19 14.10
CA PHE A 31 -28.20 15.03 13.82
C PHE A 31 -26.97 14.59 14.61
N THR A 32 -27.14 14.24 15.89
CA THR A 32 -26.06 13.74 16.73
C THR A 32 -25.49 12.43 16.18
N GLY A 33 -26.36 11.50 15.77
CA GLY A 33 -25.93 10.25 15.15
C GLY A 33 -25.20 10.45 13.82
N TRP A 34 -25.65 11.41 13.00
CA TRP A 34 -25.01 11.75 11.74
C TRP A 34 -23.62 12.35 11.93
N LEU A 35 -23.46 13.29 12.88
CA LEU A 35 -22.17 13.88 13.23
C LEU A 35 -21.18 12.84 13.74
N LEU A 36 -21.62 11.97 14.65
CA LEU A 36 -20.77 10.90 15.19
C LEU A 36 -20.32 9.93 14.08
N ARG A 37 -21.21 9.58 13.15
CA ARG A 37 -20.85 8.75 11.99
C ARG A 37 -19.82 9.46 11.10
N HIS A 38 -19.98 10.77 10.89
CA HIS A 38 -19.06 11.56 10.09
C HIS A 38 -17.66 11.62 10.73
N GLU A 39 -17.58 11.90 12.03
CA GLU A 39 -16.31 11.96 12.75
C GLU A 39 -15.56 10.62 12.73
N ILE A 40 -16.27 9.50 12.95
CA ILE A 40 -15.68 8.16 12.88
C ILE A 40 -15.11 7.89 11.48
N ARG A 41 -15.80 8.34 10.43
CA ARG A 41 -15.33 8.19 9.05
C ARG A 41 -14.03 8.98 8.82
N VAL A 42 -14.02 10.26 9.19
CA VAL A 42 -12.87 11.15 9.02
C VAL A 42 -11.65 10.59 9.77
N ARG A 43 -11.81 10.20 11.04
CA ARG A 43 -10.70 9.63 11.83
C ARG A 43 -10.14 8.35 11.22
N ARG A 44 -10.96 7.53 10.58
CA ARG A 44 -10.50 6.31 9.88
C ARG A 44 -9.71 6.66 8.63
N GLU A 45 -10.16 7.65 7.87
CA GLU A 45 -9.49 8.13 6.67
C GLU A 45 -8.15 8.79 7.03
N GLU A 46 -8.12 9.67 8.04
CA GLU A 46 -6.90 10.29 8.57
C GLU A 46 -5.92 9.26 9.12
N LYS A 47 -6.40 8.28 9.89
CA LYS A 47 -5.56 7.20 10.39
C LYS A 47 -4.97 6.38 9.24
N ALA A 48 -5.78 6.01 8.25
CA ALA A 48 -5.30 5.24 7.11
C ALA A 48 -4.24 6.02 6.30
N ASP A 49 -4.40 7.34 6.15
CA ASP A 49 -3.40 8.15 5.44
C ASP A 49 -2.14 8.37 6.27
N SER A 50 -2.26 8.57 7.59
CA SER A 50 -1.12 8.65 8.51
C SER A 50 -0.31 7.35 8.51
N ASP A 51 -0.98 6.20 8.62
CA ASP A 51 -0.34 4.88 8.60
C ASP A 51 0.34 4.66 7.22
N ALA A 52 -0.32 5.03 6.12
CA ALA A 52 0.26 4.95 4.78
C ALA A 52 1.43 5.94 4.57
N ALA A 53 1.43 7.10 5.23
CA ALA A 53 2.50 8.08 5.13
C ALA A 53 3.82 7.52 5.67
N GLN A 54 3.80 6.75 6.77
CA GLN A 54 4.97 6.03 7.25
C GLN A 54 5.49 5.04 6.19
N ALA A 55 4.59 4.26 5.58
CA ALA A 55 4.95 3.30 4.55
C ALA A 55 5.57 3.96 3.29
N ARG A 56 5.21 5.21 2.97
CA ARG A 56 5.81 5.99 1.86
C ARG A 56 7.27 6.36 2.11
N LEU A 57 7.70 6.39 3.37
CA LEU A 57 9.07 6.75 3.77
C LEU A 57 10.06 5.58 3.70
N ILE A 58 9.60 4.38 3.35
CA ILE A 58 10.45 3.19 3.26
C ILE A 58 10.74 2.92 1.78
N VAL A 59 11.98 3.16 1.37
CA VAL A 59 12.41 3.16 -0.04
C VAL A 59 13.44 2.08 -0.25
N GLY A 60 13.23 1.21 -1.23
CA GLY A 60 14.24 0.26 -1.70
C GLY A 60 14.73 0.59 -3.09
N GLN A 61 15.98 0.29 -3.36
CA GLN A 61 16.60 0.43 -4.68
C GLN A 61 17.69 -0.61 -4.87
N ILE A 62 18.11 -0.81 -6.12
CA ILE A 62 19.35 -1.51 -6.43
C ILE A 62 20.49 -0.49 -6.42
N SER A 63 21.49 -0.73 -5.58
CA SER A 63 22.63 0.18 -5.39
C SER A 63 23.90 -0.29 -6.10
N ASN A 64 24.04 -1.59 -6.37
CA ASN A 64 25.23 -2.16 -7.00
C ASN A 64 24.91 -3.48 -7.73
N TRP A 65 25.79 -3.92 -8.63
CA TRP A 65 25.70 -5.20 -9.33
C TRP A 65 27.08 -5.73 -9.75
N ASP A 66 27.17 -7.06 -9.93
CA ASP A 66 28.38 -7.69 -10.49
C ASP A 66 28.58 -7.17 -11.93
N GLY A 67 29.60 -6.33 -12.14
CA GLY A 67 29.91 -5.69 -13.42
C GLY A 67 29.90 -4.15 -13.42
N ASP A 68 29.59 -3.50 -12.30
CA ASP A 68 29.62 -2.02 -12.13
C ASP A 68 31.05 -1.42 -12.08
N GLU A 69 32.07 -2.11 -12.61
CA GLU A 69 33.41 -1.55 -12.67
C GLU A 69 33.50 -0.48 -13.78
N PRO A 70 34.03 0.73 -13.49
CA PRO A 70 34.02 1.86 -14.41
C PRO A 70 34.77 1.65 -15.74
N ASN A 71 35.49 0.53 -15.90
CA ASN A 71 36.20 0.14 -17.12
C ASN A 71 35.79 -1.25 -17.65
N ALA A 72 34.86 -1.94 -16.99
CA ALA A 72 34.34 -3.19 -17.53
C ALA A 72 33.33 -2.84 -18.63
N LYS A 73 33.71 -3.08 -19.90
CA LYS A 73 32.69 -3.26 -20.94
C LYS A 73 31.81 -4.40 -20.44
N MET A 74 30.56 -4.11 -20.13
CA MET A 74 29.60 -5.08 -19.60
C MET A 74 29.55 -6.26 -20.57
N SER A 75 30.27 -7.32 -20.24
CA SER A 75 30.56 -8.43 -21.13
C SER A 75 30.37 -9.71 -20.34
N GLY A 76 29.18 -9.86 -19.78
CA GLY A 76 28.83 -11.01 -18.97
C GLY A 76 27.43 -10.88 -18.37
N PRO A 77 26.83 -12.01 -17.97
CA PRO A 77 25.55 -11.99 -17.28
C PRO A 77 25.70 -11.42 -15.86
N ILE A 78 24.75 -10.61 -15.41
CA ILE A 78 24.71 -10.12 -14.02
C ILE A 78 24.20 -11.25 -13.14
N THR A 79 25.07 -11.71 -12.24
CA THR A 79 24.77 -12.83 -11.33
C THR A 79 24.40 -12.37 -9.94
N ARG A 80 24.78 -11.15 -9.55
CA ARG A 80 24.51 -10.60 -8.21
C ARG A 80 24.09 -9.15 -8.29
N LEU A 81 23.08 -8.80 -7.50
CA LEU A 81 22.56 -7.45 -7.31
C LEU A 81 22.64 -7.10 -5.82
N GLN A 82 23.05 -5.88 -5.49
CA GLN A 82 22.96 -5.35 -4.14
C GLN A 82 21.70 -4.51 -4.04
N TRP A 83 20.78 -4.91 -3.16
CA TRP A 83 19.66 -4.06 -2.78
C TRP A 83 20.05 -3.19 -1.59
N GLU A 84 19.46 -2.01 -1.52
CA GLU A 84 19.56 -1.07 -0.43
C GLU A 84 18.15 -0.67 -0.03
N LEU A 85 17.83 -0.78 1.25
CA LEU A 85 16.60 -0.25 1.85
C LEU A 85 16.96 0.91 2.75
N LYS A 86 16.18 1.98 2.65
CA LYS A 86 16.28 3.13 3.52
C LYS A 86 14.93 3.47 4.13
N ASN A 87 14.92 3.55 5.45
CA ASN A 87 13.76 3.91 6.26
C ASN A 87 13.90 5.36 6.74
N TYR A 88 13.14 6.26 6.13
CA TYR A 88 13.11 7.68 6.51
C TYR A 88 12.09 8.01 7.62
N SER A 89 11.37 7.02 8.14
CA SER A 89 10.29 7.25 9.12
C SER A 89 10.77 7.43 10.57
N GLY A 90 11.99 6.99 10.89
CA GLY A 90 12.53 6.98 12.25
C GLY A 90 11.88 5.96 13.19
N ALA A 91 10.90 5.18 12.71
CA ALA A 91 10.26 4.10 13.44
C ALA A 91 10.73 2.74 12.87
N PRO A 92 10.96 1.72 13.70
CA PRO A 92 11.45 0.43 13.25
C PRO A 92 10.43 -0.27 12.36
N ILE A 93 10.93 -1.03 11.39
CA ILE A 93 10.15 -1.98 10.58
C ILE A 93 10.60 -3.40 10.87
N PHE A 94 9.70 -4.36 10.68
CA PHE A 94 9.88 -5.76 11.02
C PHE A 94 9.49 -6.67 9.85
N ASP A 95 9.88 -7.94 9.89
CA ASP A 95 9.53 -8.96 8.89
C ASP A 95 9.75 -8.50 7.45
N LEU A 96 10.86 -7.81 7.19
CA LEU A 96 11.18 -7.31 5.85
C LEU A 96 11.32 -8.49 4.90
N ARG A 97 10.64 -8.43 3.76
CA ARG A 97 10.86 -9.32 2.62
C ARG A 97 11.19 -8.46 1.42
N VAL A 98 12.33 -8.73 0.80
CA VAL A 98 12.75 -8.09 -0.44
C VAL A 98 12.69 -9.13 -1.54
N THR A 99 11.96 -8.80 -2.60
CA THR A 99 11.86 -9.58 -3.83
C THR A 99 12.37 -8.71 -4.96
N VAL A 100 13.41 -9.16 -5.65
CA VAL A 100 14.00 -8.43 -6.77
C VAL A 100 13.54 -9.11 -8.05
N ALA A 101 12.61 -8.50 -8.78
CA ALA A 101 11.83 -9.07 -9.88
C ALA A 101 11.02 -10.34 -9.51
N ASP A 102 9.89 -10.55 -10.19
CA ASP A 102 8.97 -11.69 -9.96
C ASP A 102 9.61 -13.09 -10.21
N ARG A 103 10.82 -13.13 -10.76
CA ARG A 103 11.56 -14.36 -11.08
C ARG A 103 12.85 -14.57 -10.32
N TRP A 104 13.33 -13.61 -9.53
CA TRP A 104 14.56 -13.78 -8.76
C TRP A 104 14.28 -13.84 -7.26
N ASP A 105 15.20 -14.50 -6.58
CA ASP A 105 15.04 -15.05 -5.24
C ASP A 105 14.43 -14.07 -4.23
N SER A 106 13.47 -14.54 -3.44
CA SER A 106 12.83 -13.73 -2.40
C SER A 106 13.52 -13.96 -1.06
N HIS A 107 14.14 -12.93 -0.50
CA HIS A 107 14.79 -13.02 0.80
C HIS A 107 13.86 -12.46 1.89
N THR A 108 13.65 -13.25 2.94
CA THR A 108 12.88 -12.83 4.13
C THR A 108 13.85 -12.60 5.28
N TYR A 109 13.76 -11.43 5.88
CA TYR A 109 14.58 -10.94 6.97
C TYR A 109 13.74 -10.87 8.23
N GLY A 110 14.19 -11.55 9.28
CA GLY A 110 13.52 -11.57 10.59
C GLY A 110 13.98 -10.47 11.55
N ALA A 111 14.96 -9.66 11.18
CA ALA A 111 15.50 -8.60 12.04
C ALA A 111 14.75 -7.27 11.84
N ALA A 112 14.71 -6.45 12.90
CA ALA A 112 14.16 -5.11 12.83
C ALA A 112 15.14 -4.16 12.12
N ILE A 113 14.64 -3.32 11.22
CA ILE A 113 15.45 -2.33 10.50
C ILE A 113 15.01 -0.93 10.92
N GLU A 114 15.95 -0.18 11.49
CA GLU A 114 15.68 1.16 12.03
C GLU A 114 15.96 2.27 11.02
N SER A 115 17.01 2.13 10.21
CA SER A 115 17.47 3.21 9.33
C SER A 115 17.80 2.75 7.90
N GLU A 116 18.70 1.78 7.77
CA GLU A 116 19.23 1.36 6.48
C GLU A 116 19.66 -0.09 6.58
N ASP A 117 19.47 -0.83 5.50
CA ASP A 117 20.02 -2.18 5.34
C ASP A 117 20.39 -2.42 3.89
N ARG A 118 21.37 -3.29 3.66
CA ARG A 118 21.87 -3.61 2.32
C ARG A 118 22.43 -5.01 2.26
N GLU A 119 22.10 -5.73 1.19
CA GLU A 119 22.62 -7.07 0.99
C GLU A 119 22.69 -7.45 -0.49
N TRP A 120 23.57 -8.39 -0.79
CA TRP A 120 23.69 -9.01 -2.11
C TRP A 120 22.71 -10.17 -2.26
N ILE A 121 21.91 -10.13 -3.32
CA ILE A 121 21.06 -11.23 -3.77
C ILE A 121 21.67 -11.83 -5.03
N THR A 122 21.58 -13.16 -5.17
CA THR A 122 22.08 -13.86 -6.36
C THR A 122 20.95 -14.11 -7.35
N CYS A 123 21.10 -13.61 -8.57
CA CYS A 123 20.13 -13.73 -9.65
C CYS A 123 20.20 -15.12 -10.30
N HIS A 124 19.12 -15.88 -10.19
CA HIS A 124 18.96 -17.18 -10.85
C HIS A 124 17.63 -17.24 -11.62
N PRO A 125 17.64 -17.33 -12.96
CA PRO A 125 18.81 -17.31 -13.83
C PRO A 125 19.49 -15.92 -13.86
N PRO A 126 20.78 -15.84 -14.24
CA PRO A 126 21.47 -14.57 -14.37
C PRO A 126 20.80 -13.63 -15.39
N ILE A 127 20.88 -12.32 -15.14
CA ILE A 127 20.35 -11.30 -16.06
C ILE A 127 21.29 -11.22 -17.26
N ARG A 128 20.73 -11.38 -18.46
CA ARG A 128 21.47 -11.21 -19.70
C ARG A 128 21.19 -9.82 -20.24
N CYS A 129 22.24 -9.06 -20.45
CA CYS A 129 22.17 -7.80 -21.17
C CYS A 129 22.68 -8.01 -22.58
N ASP A 130 21.98 -7.45 -23.55
CA ASP A 130 22.40 -7.54 -24.94
C ASP A 130 23.76 -6.83 -25.15
N PRO A 131 24.63 -7.36 -26.01
CA PRO A 131 25.89 -6.70 -26.32
C PRO A 131 25.66 -5.27 -26.82
N GLY A 132 26.21 -4.28 -26.12
CA GLY A 132 26.07 -2.87 -26.46
C GLY A 132 24.92 -2.14 -25.77
N THR A 133 24.11 -2.81 -24.95
CA THR A 133 23.17 -2.15 -24.04
C THR A 133 23.81 -1.89 -22.68
N VAL A 134 23.47 -0.76 -22.07
CA VAL A 134 23.86 -0.42 -20.70
C VAL A 134 22.76 -0.94 -19.79
N PHE A 135 23.12 -1.72 -18.77
CA PHE A 135 22.18 -2.11 -17.73
C PHE A 135 21.85 -0.89 -16.87
N ASP A 136 20.56 -0.55 -16.77
CA ASP A 136 20.09 0.43 -15.79
C ASP A 136 19.51 -0.32 -14.57
N PRO A 137 20.15 -0.25 -13.39
CA PRO A 137 19.63 -0.88 -12.17
C PRO A 137 18.25 -0.35 -11.77
N ARG A 138 17.84 0.84 -12.25
CA ARG A 138 16.54 1.44 -11.96
C ARG A 138 15.39 0.75 -12.71
N GLU A 139 15.70 0.01 -13.77
CA GLU A 139 14.71 -0.79 -14.50
C GLU A 139 14.37 -2.09 -13.78
N VAL A 140 15.17 -2.49 -12.78
CA VAL A 140 14.88 -3.66 -11.96
C VAL A 140 13.82 -3.33 -10.92
N GLU A 141 12.69 -4.02 -10.99
CA GLU A 141 11.63 -3.90 -9.99
C GLU A 141 12.09 -4.53 -8.67
N VAL A 142 12.12 -3.72 -7.60
CA VAL A 142 12.29 -4.19 -6.23
C VAL A 142 10.95 -4.08 -5.52
N GLN A 143 10.44 -5.22 -5.07
CA GLN A 143 9.25 -5.30 -4.23
C GLN A 143 9.68 -5.53 -2.78
N ILE A 144 9.09 -4.75 -1.89
CA ILE A 144 9.37 -4.78 -0.47
C ILE A 144 8.07 -5.04 0.26
N GLU A 145 8.04 -6.08 1.09
CA GLU A 145 7.00 -6.28 2.08
C GLU A 145 7.59 -6.09 3.47
N PHE A 146 6.86 -5.47 4.38
CA PHE A 146 7.31 -5.27 5.76
C PHE A 146 6.13 -5.06 6.69
N THR A 147 6.38 -5.21 7.97
CA THR A 147 5.46 -4.87 9.06
C THR A 147 5.94 -3.57 9.72
N ASP A 148 5.07 -2.57 9.85
CA ASP A 148 5.42 -1.31 10.49
C ASP A 148 5.35 -1.39 12.03
N ALA A 149 5.75 -0.30 12.71
CA ALA A 149 5.71 -0.20 14.17
C ALA A 149 4.30 -0.31 14.77
N SER A 150 3.24 -0.14 13.96
CA SER A 150 1.85 -0.32 14.37
C SER A 150 1.33 -1.76 14.15
N GLY A 151 2.18 -2.65 13.61
CA GLY A 151 1.85 -4.03 13.30
C GLY A 151 1.09 -4.20 11.99
N LEU A 152 1.06 -3.18 11.12
CA LEU A 152 0.42 -3.27 9.81
C LEU A 152 1.42 -3.76 8.76
N ARG A 153 0.95 -4.68 7.92
CA ARG A 153 1.75 -5.22 6.81
C ARG A 153 1.51 -4.44 5.53
N TRP A 154 2.60 -4.04 4.90
CA TRP A 154 2.63 -3.27 3.68
C TRP A 154 3.42 -4.00 2.61
N ALA A 155 3.05 -3.77 1.36
CA ALA A 155 3.81 -4.15 0.17
C ALA A 155 4.01 -2.91 -0.70
N ARG A 156 5.20 -2.76 -1.25
CA ARG A 156 5.57 -1.63 -2.10
C ARG A 156 6.52 -2.08 -3.20
N SER A 157 6.20 -1.75 -4.45
CA SER A 157 7.15 -1.78 -5.56
C SER A 157 7.78 -0.40 -5.76
N VAL A 158 8.98 -0.37 -6.33
CA VAL A 158 9.63 0.89 -6.75
C VAL A 158 8.69 1.69 -7.64
N GLY A 159 8.48 2.97 -7.30
CA GLY A 159 7.61 3.87 -8.06
C GLY A 159 6.11 3.79 -7.75
N GLU A 160 5.66 2.81 -6.96
CA GLU A 160 4.24 2.70 -6.57
C GLU A 160 3.98 3.20 -5.14
N SER A 161 2.71 3.55 -4.89
CA SER A 161 2.23 3.82 -3.52
C SER A 161 2.13 2.52 -2.72
N PRO A 162 2.45 2.54 -1.41
CA PRO A 162 2.38 1.35 -0.57
C PRO A 162 0.94 0.84 -0.49
N LYS A 163 0.78 -0.48 -0.62
CA LYS A 163 -0.50 -1.18 -0.55
C LYS A 163 -0.54 -2.01 0.72
N ARG A 164 -1.63 -1.92 1.46
CA ARG A 164 -1.82 -2.72 2.68
C ARG A 164 -2.05 -4.18 2.30
N VAL A 165 -1.24 -5.07 2.84
CA VAL A 165 -1.40 -6.53 2.66
C VAL A 165 -2.33 -7.03 3.75
N ILE A 166 -3.57 -7.36 3.37
CA ILE A 166 -4.50 -8.04 4.25
C ILE A 166 -4.27 -9.53 4.05
N PHE A 167 -3.63 -10.18 5.03
CA PHE A 167 -3.42 -11.62 4.98
C PHE A 167 -4.74 -12.37 4.77
N HIS A 168 -4.79 -13.21 3.74
CA HIS A 168 -5.70 -14.34 3.70
C HIS A 168 -4.89 -15.58 4.10
N PRO A 169 -5.22 -16.27 5.21
CA PRO A 169 -4.41 -17.39 5.72
C PRO A 169 -4.31 -18.60 4.77
N ALA A 170 -4.98 -18.58 3.61
CA ALA A 170 -4.92 -19.63 2.59
C ALA A 170 -3.88 -19.38 1.48
N GLU A 171 -3.30 -18.17 1.37
CA GLU A 171 -2.37 -17.82 0.28
C GLU A 171 -0.91 -17.82 0.76
N TYR A 172 -0.39 -18.99 1.14
CA TYR A 172 1.05 -19.20 1.36
C TYR A 172 1.84 -19.30 0.02
N ASN A 173 1.20 -18.99 -1.12
CA ASN A 173 1.74 -19.08 -2.49
C ASN A 173 1.50 -17.78 -3.30
N GLY A 174 1.54 -16.62 -2.64
CA GLY A 174 1.06 -15.31 -3.14
C GLY A 174 1.83 -14.65 -4.29
N LEU A 175 2.73 -15.33 -5.00
CA LEU A 175 3.37 -14.79 -6.21
C LEU A 175 2.42 -14.80 -7.43
N LYS A 176 1.34 -15.59 -7.43
CA LYS A 176 0.45 -15.70 -8.61
C LYS A 176 -0.54 -14.56 -8.82
N ARG A 177 -0.74 -13.66 -7.86
CA ARG A 177 -1.84 -12.68 -7.92
C ARG A 177 -1.52 -11.42 -8.74
N TRP A 178 -0.27 -11.21 -9.13
CA TRP A 178 0.20 -10.02 -9.86
C TRP A 178 0.36 -10.21 -11.38
N LEU A 179 0.11 -11.43 -11.88
CA LEU A 179 0.17 -11.78 -13.30
C LEU A 179 -0.65 -10.90 -14.28
N PRO A 180 -1.78 -10.24 -13.93
CA PRO A 180 -2.51 -9.47 -14.93
C PRO A 180 -1.94 -8.08 -15.22
N PHE A 181 -1.05 -7.53 -14.37
CA PHE A 181 -0.51 -6.18 -14.56
C PHE A 181 0.76 -6.12 -15.42
N MET A 182 1.35 -7.28 -15.72
CA MET A 182 2.61 -7.40 -16.49
C MET A 182 2.42 -7.50 -18.01
N ARG A 183 1.18 -7.45 -18.53
CA ARG A 183 0.96 -7.35 -19.99
C ARG A 183 1.00 -5.88 -20.42
N ARG A 184 2.16 -5.24 -20.26
CA ARG A 184 2.48 -4.07 -21.09
C ARG A 184 2.82 -4.66 -22.46
N GLU A 185 1.93 -4.46 -23.42
CA GLU A 185 2.10 -4.89 -24.80
C GLU A 185 3.49 -4.50 -25.29
N SER A 186 4.32 -5.50 -25.63
CA SER A 186 5.50 -5.28 -26.46
C SER A 186 5.03 -4.56 -27.73
N PRO A 187 5.57 -3.38 -28.09
CA PRO A 187 5.33 -2.84 -29.42
C PRO A 187 5.83 -3.88 -30.41
N GLY A 188 4.91 -4.33 -31.28
CA GLY A 188 5.08 -5.47 -32.17
C GLY A 188 6.37 -5.41 -32.97
N LEU A 189 7.18 -6.46 -32.79
CA LEU A 189 8.22 -6.86 -33.72
C LEU A 189 7.57 -7.84 -34.70
N ASP A 190 6.78 -7.34 -35.65
CA ASP A 190 6.38 -8.05 -36.87
C ASP A 190 5.61 -7.07 -37.78
N ASP A 191 6.34 -6.35 -38.62
CA ASP A 191 5.84 -5.77 -39.87
C ASP A 191 7.01 -5.69 -40.85
N ASN A 192 7.37 -6.84 -41.42
CA ASN A 192 8.19 -6.91 -42.63
C ASN A 192 7.22 -6.99 -43.83
N PRO A 193 7.10 -5.96 -44.68
CA PRO A 193 6.28 -6.06 -45.88
C PRO A 193 6.98 -6.93 -46.94
N PRO A 194 6.21 -7.68 -47.75
CA PRO A 194 6.78 -8.50 -48.81
C PRO A 194 7.07 -7.62 -50.04
N PHE A 195 8.35 -7.39 -50.34
CA PHE A 195 8.84 -7.10 -51.69
C PHE A 195 10.24 -7.68 -51.87
#